data_AF-A0A286G7T2-F1
#
_entry.id   AF-A0A286G7T2-F1
#
_cell.length_a   1.000
_cell.length_b   1.000
_cell.length_c   1.000
_cell.angle_alpha   90.00
_cell.angle_beta   90.00
_cell.angle_gamma   90.00
#
_symmetry.space_group_name_H-M   'P 1'
#
loop_
_entity.id
_entity.type
_entity.pdbx_description
1 polymer ?
#
loop_
_entity_poly.entity_id
_entity_poly.type
_entity_poly.pdbx_seq_one_letter_code
_entity_poly.pdbx_strand_id
1 'polypeptide(L)'
;MTEADQIKFEALSLLECLKEPHRKIVSTLEDDQRLRVVCYHMKDRLKRPNRIVEKVLERRRAGRPEYSVDHITDACGFRLIALFQSDVAAALRQLLHYVGDHADALFPTVREIRFYGSRPVSDPLSIELEVEKVVDECDLRQIYARETKASLYSSVHIVMDLNVADDNGVSRVVGIEFQVRSAFEEVWGEIDHKLRYGPNRGAIDSTSWDKHLNALKALTDGLIQYVEVIRGQAMAGADSGAPSNDTKPIETTDTVLSRLARIRGMPNAFAERLREAFKVRDTAKTLVKGAERIPHFKDGIKRFRMLLDEVEGGTSWMHAASRADVQELRYWLRLELAFCLMHGDGGGEESRQNLDEADQIYAGIEQELATDAVSRFRRAQVLRRKNRFGDSVDRYRAALAVIDSDPRIDQDHWIHAALHRHLGFALYMVAVEERKEPETNLKLAIECTSKALTMPMDVRDRQLCLNNLAYYCWEARERGYSDINIDEDDFRRHVADLRALVDQDPPFQAHTSYDTLCRCYNSLGERADAVAMAQRSRAILQEAVCARAGVPEDTPPLRITGYAHTYLSADEMDAWLYAMEVLAPPVSPLVPSTPNPR
;
A
#
# COMPACT_ATOMS: atom_id res chain seq x y z
N MET A 1 36.94 -38.09 33.80
CA MET A 1 35.99 -37.34 32.95
C MET A 1 36.41 -35.88 33.00
N THR A 2 36.71 -35.26 31.86
CA THR A 2 37.10 -33.84 31.83
C THR A 2 35.88 -32.95 32.07
N GLU A 3 36.08 -31.68 32.44
CA GLU A 3 34.99 -30.69 32.55
C GLU A 3 34.18 -30.60 31.25
N ALA A 4 34.86 -30.66 30.10
CA ALA A 4 34.22 -30.66 28.79
C ALA A 4 33.35 -31.90 28.56
N ASP A 5 33.76 -33.07 29.05
CA ASP A 5 32.96 -34.30 28.96
C ASP A 5 31.68 -34.21 29.81
N GLN A 6 31.76 -33.62 31.00
CA GLN A 6 30.60 -33.40 31.87
C GLN A 6 29.58 -32.44 31.20
N ILE A 7 30.05 -31.30 30.69
CA ILE A 7 29.18 -30.34 29.97
C ILE A 7 28.57 -31.01 28.73
N LYS A 8 29.32 -31.87 28.03
CA LYS A 8 28.82 -32.59 26.86
C LYS A 8 27.72 -33.59 27.24
N PHE A 9 27.85 -34.28 28.37
CA PHE A 9 26.82 -35.18 28.88
C PHE A 9 25.53 -34.42 29.21
N GLU A 10 25.63 -33.30 29.94
CA GLU A 10 24.49 -32.41 30.24
C GLU A 10 23.85 -31.86 28.96
N ALA A 11 24.66 -31.49 27.95
CA ALA A 11 24.17 -31.02 26.67
C ALA A 11 23.38 -32.10 25.91
N LEU A 12 23.84 -33.35 25.93
CA LEU A 12 23.12 -34.47 25.31
C LEU A 12 21.79 -34.72 26.01
N SER A 13 21.77 -34.70 27.34
CA SER A 13 20.53 -34.85 28.13
C SER A 13 19.52 -33.74 27.83
N LEU A 14 19.97 -32.47 27.79
CA LEU A 14 19.12 -31.34 27.40
C LEU A 14 18.51 -31.53 26.00
N LEU A 15 19.35 -31.91 25.03
CA LEU A 15 18.91 -32.08 23.64
C LEU A 15 17.92 -33.24 23.48
N GLU A 16 18.07 -34.31 24.26
CA GLU A 16 17.11 -35.42 24.26
C GLU A 16 15.72 -34.94 24.70
N CYS A 17 15.65 -34.20 25.82
CA CYS A 17 14.41 -33.62 26.35
C CYS A 17 13.72 -32.66 25.35
N LEU A 18 14.50 -32.03 24.46
CA LEU A 18 14.00 -31.06 23.48
C LEU A 18 13.46 -31.70 22.20
N LYS A 19 13.76 -32.97 21.89
CA LYS A 19 13.40 -33.58 20.59
C LYS A 19 11.89 -33.60 20.32
N GLU A 20 11.12 -34.15 21.26
CA GLU A 20 9.65 -34.25 21.10
C GLU A 20 8.96 -32.88 21.12
N PRO A 21 9.25 -31.99 22.09
CA PRO A 21 8.73 -30.62 22.06
C PRO A 21 9.09 -29.86 20.78
N HIS A 22 10.33 -29.98 20.29
CA HIS A 22 10.77 -29.36 19.05
C HIS A 22 9.91 -29.84 17.86
N ARG A 23 9.73 -31.16 17.69
CA ARG A 23 8.88 -31.72 16.62
C ARG A 23 7.44 -31.22 16.70
N LYS A 24 6.88 -31.18 17.91
CA LYS A 24 5.51 -30.71 18.14
C LYS A 24 5.37 -29.23 17.75
N ILE A 25 6.30 -28.38 18.19
CA ILE A 25 6.32 -26.96 17.86
C ILE A 25 6.40 -26.78 16.34
N VAL A 26 7.34 -27.46 15.65
CA VAL A 26 7.45 -27.41 14.18
C VAL A 26 6.12 -27.74 13.52
N SER A 27 5.51 -28.90 13.84
CA SER A 27 4.24 -29.31 13.25
C SER A 27 3.14 -28.27 13.46
N THR A 28 3.00 -27.73 14.68
CA THR A 28 1.94 -26.77 14.98
C THR A 28 2.16 -25.40 14.32
N LEU A 29 3.42 -24.96 14.19
CA LEU A 29 3.73 -23.70 13.51
C LEU A 29 3.51 -23.83 11.99
N GLU A 30 3.80 -24.99 11.42
CA GLU A 30 3.51 -25.29 10.00
C GLU A 30 2.01 -25.37 9.69
N ASP A 31 1.20 -25.73 10.67
CA ASP A 31 -0.26 -25.84 10.56
C ASP A 31 -1.01 -24.52 10.87
N ASP A 32 -0.39 -23.54 11.55
CA ASP A 32 -1.04 -22.26 11.89
C ASP A 32 -1.22 -21.38 10.64
N GLN A 33 -2.48 -21.19 10.23
CA GLN A 33 -2.84 -20.41 9.04
C GLN A 33 -2.41 -18.94 9.14
N ARG A 34 -2.44 -18.34 10.34
CA ARG A 34 -2.09 -16.92 10.53
C ARG A 34 -0.60 -16.72 10.27
N LEU A 35 0.23 -17.65 10.75
CA LEU A 35 1.67 -17.64 10.51
C LEU A 35 2.02 -17.89 9.04
N ARG A 36 1.33 -18.80 8.35
CA ARG A 36 1.58 -19.09 6.91
C ARG A 36 1.31 -17.90 5.98
N VAL A 37 0.40 -17.01 6.35
CA VAL A 37 0.08 -15.81 5.54
C VAL A 37 1.21 -14.79 5.60
N VAL A 38 1.91 -14.68 6.73
CA VAL A 38 2.93 -13.64 6.98
C VAL A 38 4.36 -14.16 6.92
N CYS A 39 4.58 -15.46 7.13
CA CYS A 39 5.88 -16.11 7.04
C CYS A 39 6.03 -16.77 5.68
N TYR A 40 7.02 -16.29 4.91
CA TYR A 40 7.43 -16.91 3.66
C TYR A 40 8.05 -18.29 3.88
N HIS A 41 8.85 -18.42 4.94
CA HIS A 41 9.53 -19.67 5.27
C HIS A 41 9.82 -19.77 6.77
N MET A 42 9.97 -20.99 7.26
CA MET A 42 10.40 -21.26 8.63
C MET A 42 11.62 -22.18 8.60
N LYS A 43 12.57 -21.95 9.49
CA LYS A 43 13.67 -22.88 9.76
C LYS A 43 13.72 -23.20 11.25
N ASP A 44 14.14 -24.40 11.56
CA ASP A 44 14.31 -24.89 12.93
C ASP A 44 15.68 -25.56 13.07
N ARG A 45 16.19 -25.60 14.29
CA ARG A 45 17.40 -26.36 14.62
C ARG A 45 17.48 -26.73 16.09
N LEU A 46 18.04 -27.90 16.33
CA LEU A 46 18.69 -28.26 17.59
C LEU A 46 20.19 -28.06 17.48
N LYS A 47 20.78 -27.37 18.47
CA LYS A 47 22.20 -27.04 18.48
C LYS A 47 23.05 -28.29 18.70
N ARG A 48 24.19 -28.39 18.02
CA ARG A 48 25.09 -29.55 18.16
C ARG A 48 25.73 -29.56 19.58
N PRO A 49 25.92 -30.74 20.21
CA PRO A 49 26.48 -30.83 21.57
C PRO A 49 27.82 -30.11 21.73
N ASN A 50 28.74 -30.26 20.77
CA ASN A 50 30.04 -29.58 20.83
C ASN A 50 29.92 -28.05 20.79
N ARG A 51 28.91 -27.50 20.09
CA ARG A 51 28.64 -26.05 20.07
C ARG A 51 28.05 -25.54 21.38
N ILE A 52 27.34 -26.40 22.11
CA ILE A 52 26.89 -26.11 23.48
C ILE A 52 28.11 -26.06 24.42
N VAL A 53 28.98 -27.06 24.36
CA VAL A 53 30.22 -27.11 25.15
C VAL A 53 31.10 -25.87 24.90
N GLU A 54 31.34 -25.53 23.62
CA GLU A 54 32.07 -24.33 23.23
C GLU A 54 31.46 -23.06 23.86
N LYS A 55 30.12 -22.90 23.78
CA LYS A 55 29.42 -21.73 24.31
C LYS A 55 29.52 -21.64 25.83
N VAL A 56 29.38 -22.74 26.56
CA VAL A 56 29.50 -22.76 28.03
C VAL A 56 30.91 -22.36 28.46
N LEU A 57 31.93 -23.00 27.88
CA LEU A 57 33.32 -22.72 28.20
C LEU A 57 33.72 -21.28 27.82
N GLU A 58 33.25 -20.77 26.68
CA GLU A 58 33.47 -19.38 26.27
C GLU A 58 32.88 -18.39 27.27
N ARG A 59 31.64 -18.62 27.75
CA ARG A 59 30.99 -17.75 28.75
C ARG A 59 31.65 -17.82 30.12
N ARG A 60 32.11 -19.00 30.56
CA ARG A 60 32.90 -19.15 31.79
C ARG A 60 34.21 -18.37 31.72
N ARG A 61 34.94 -18.48 30.60
CA ARG A 61 36.19 -17.74 30.35
C ARG A 61 35.97 -16.23 30.27
N ALA A 62 34.82 -15.80 29.76
CA ALA A 62 34.42 -14.40 29.70
C ALA A 62 33.92 -13.82 31.05
N GLY A 63 34.14 -14.52 32.16
CA GLY A 63 33.87 -13.99 33.51
C GLY A 63 32.54 -14.42 34.14
N ARG A 64 31.89 -15.48 33.62
CA ARG A 64 30.66 -16.07 34.21
C ARG A 64 30.91 -17.52 34.65
N PRO A 65 31.73 -17.76 35.70
CA PRO A 65 32.16 -19.10 36.09
C PRO A 65 31.00 -20.07 36.41
N GLU A 66 29.86 -19.54 36.86
CA GLU A 66 28.62 -20.26 37.17
C GLU A 66 27.79 -20.67 35.94
N TYR A 67 28.13 -20.17 34.74
CA TYR A 67 27.36 -20.44 33.52
C TYR A 67 27.37 -21.94 33.21
N SER A 68 26.20 -22.53 32.98
CA SER A 68 26.00 -23.98 32.78
C SER A 68 25.15 -24.23 31.53
N VAL A 69 24.91 -25.52 31.21
CA VAL A 69 24.03 -25.91 30.10
C VAL A 69 22.61 -25.37 30.26
N ASP A 70 22.11 -25.26 31.50
CA ASP A 70 20.75 -24.77 31.78
C ASP A 70 20.56 -23.27 31.48
N HIS A 71 21.66 -22.52 31.36
CA HIS A 71 21.63 -21.09 31.01
C HIS A 71 21.58 -20.85 29.50
N ILE A 72 21.56 -21.90 28.68
CA ILE A 72 21.52 -21.80 27.22
C ILE A 72 20.07 -21.65 26.77
N THR A 73 19.79 -20.56 26.08
CA THR A 73 18.47 -20.23 25.53
C THR A 73 18.31 -20.56 24.05
N ASP A 74 19.42 -20.84 23.34
CA ASP A 74 19.45 -21.10 21.90
C ASP A 74 19.80 -22.56 21.55
N ALA A 75 19.56 -23.49 22.49
CA ALA A 75 19.74 -24.93 22.27
C ALA A 75 18.69 -25.47 21.28
N CYS A 76 17.46 -24.95 21.37
CA CYS A 76 16.37 -25.14 20.42
C CYS A 76 16.02 -23.76 19.84
N GLY A 77 16.12 -23.63 18.51
CA GLY A 77 15.99 -22.35 17.84
C GLY A 77 15.10 -22.42 16.61
N PHE A 78 14.22 -21.45 16.46
CA PHE A 78 13.32 -21.29 15.33
C PHE A 78 13.57 -19.95 14.64
N ARG A 79 13.41 -19.91 13.32
CA ARG A 79 13.50 -18.70 12.52
C ARG A 79 12.25 -18.57 11.66
N LEU A 80 11.50 -17.51 11.91
CA LEU A 80 10.36 -17.11 11.10
C LEU A 80 10.86 -16.08 10.10
N ILE A 81 10.76 -16.41 8.82
CA ILE A 81 11.30 -15.61 7.73
C ILE A 81 10.13 -15.01 6.96
N ALA A 82 9.93 -13.71 7.09
CA ALA A 82 9.02 -12.94 6.27
C ALA A 82 9.67 -12.62 4.91
N LEU A 83 8.86 -12.46 3.85
CA LEU A 83 9.40 -12.09 2.54
C LEU A 83 9.89 -10.63 2.55
N PHE A 84 9.10 -9.76 3.18
CA PHE A 84 9.31 -8.33 3.33
C PHE A 84 9.71 -7.98 4.77
N GLN A 85 10.54 -6.96 4.97
CA GLN A 85 10.90 -6.44 6.29
C GLN A 85 9.68 -5.83 6.99
N SER A 86 8.79 -5.17 6.26
CA SER A 86 7.56 -4.61 6.83
C SER A 86 6.63 -5.68 7.42
N ASP A 87 6.73 -6.94 6.98
CA ASP A 87 5.96 -8.06 7.53
C ASP A 87 6.55 -8.65 8.82
N VAL A 88 7.76 -8.25 9.24
CA VAL A 88 8.41 -8.78 10.45
C VAL A 88 7.58 -8.49 11.70
N ALA A 89 7.00 -7.28 11.80
CA ALA A 89 6.12 -6.94 12.92
C ALA A 89 4.82 -7.75 12.89
N ALA A 90 4.27 -8.01 11.71
CA ALA A 90 3.08 -8.85 11.56
C ALA A 90 3.38 -10.32 11.94
N ALA A 91 4.52 -10.87 11.51
CA ALA A 91 4.97 -12.20 11.89
C ALA A 91 5.24 -12.30 13.41
N LEU A 92 5.84 -11.28 14.02
CA LEU A 92 6.01 -11.18 15.47
C LEU A 92 4.66 -11.25 16.19
N ARG A 93 3.69 -10.45 15.75
CA ARG A 93 2.33 -10.45 16.33
C ARG A 93 1.70 -11.83 16.29
N GLN A 94 1.74 -12.50 15.14
CA GLN A 94 1.15 -13.84 15.02
C GLN A 94 1.88 -14.87 15.87
N LEU A 95 3.21 -14.76 16.02
CA LEU A 95 3.98 -15.61 16.93
C LEU A 95 3.57 -15.39 18.39
N LEU A 96 3.44 -14.13 18.83
CA LEU A 96 3.06 -13.83 20.22
C LEU A 96 1.62 -14.26 20.53
N HIS A 97 0.69 -14.10 19.58
CA HIS A 97 -0.66 -14.65 19.72
C HIS A 97 -0.66 -16.18 19.79
N TYR A 98 0.09 -16.85 18.91
CA TYR A 98 0.24 -18.30 18.97
C TYR A 98 0.78 -18.77 20.33
N VAL A 99 1.77 -18.06 20.89
CA VAL A 99 2.30 -18.35 22.23
C VAL A 99 1.25 -18.15 23.30
N GLY A 100 0.48 -17.05 23.24
CA GLY A 100 -0.64 -16.79 24.15
C GLY A 100 -1.71 -17.89 24.11
N ASP A 101 -2.08 -18.34 22.90
CA ASP A 101 -3.05 -19.42 22.68
C ASP A 101 -2.58 -20.76 23.26
N HIS A 102 -1.27 -20.94 23.48
CA HIS A 102 -0.64 -22.19 23.94
C HIS A 102 0.12 -22.05 25.27
N ALA A 103 -0.11 -20.97 26.01
CA ALA A 103 0.65 -20.62 27.22
C ALA A 103 0.55 -21.72 28.30
N ASP A 104 -0.64 -22.29 28.48
CA ASP A 104 -0.92 -23.30 29.51
C ASP A 104 -0.38 -24.71 29.18
N ALA A 105 -0.04 -24.97 27.92
CA ALA A 105 0.32 -26.31 27.44
C ALA A 105 1.79 -26.48 27.08
N LEU A 106 2.45 -25.41 26.60
CA LEU A 106 3.79 -25.49 26.00
C LEU A 106 4.69 -24.32 26.40
N PHE A 107 4.18 -23.09 26.40
CA PHE A 107 5.00 -21.88 26.57
C PHE A 107 4.65 -21.12 27.85
N PRO A 108 5.12 -21.55 29.03
CA PRO A 108 4.74 -20.92 30.30
C PRO A 108 5.04 -19.43 30.38
N THR A 109 6.08 -18.91 29.71
CA THR A 109 6.46 -17.49 29.81
C THR A 109 7.30 -17.03 28.62
N VAL A 110 7.10 -15.79 28.17
CA VAL A 110 8.05 -15.06 27.31
C VAL A 110 9.06 -14.37 28.23
N ARG A 111 10.34 -14.78 28.19
CA ARG A 111 11.39 -14.25 29.08
C ARG A 111 11.91 -12.90 28.62
N GLU A 112 12.12 -12.74 27.32
CA GLU A 112 12.89 -11.63 26.76
C GLU A 112 12.51 -11.38 25.31
N ILE A 113 12.39 -10.10 24.94
CA ILE A 113 12.31 -9.66 23.54
C ILE A 113 13.46 -8.68 23.29
N ARG A 114 14.26 -8.95 22.26
CA ARG A 114 15.34 -8.07 21.81
C ARG A 114 15.16 -7.72 20.35
N PHE A 115 14.99 -6.43 20.06
CA PHE A 115 15.07 -5.94 18.70
C PHE A 115 16.48 -5.48 18.40
N TYR A 116 17.15 -6.19 17.50
CA TYR A 116 18.39 -5.73 16.91
C TYR A 116 18.06 -4.89 15.70
N GLY A 117 18.21 -3.58 15.81
CA GLY A 117 17.99 -2.64 14.72
C GLY A 117 19.32 -2.04 14.28
N SER A 118 19.53 -1.94 12.97
CA SER A 118 20.68 -1.25 12.38
C SER A 118 20.36 0.15 11.90
N ARG A 119 19.07 0.46 11.75
CA ARG A 119 18.55 1.74 11.27
C ARG A 119 18.15 2.65 12.44
N PRO A 120 18.26 3.98 12.28
CA PRO A 120 17.61 4.94 13.18
C PRO A 120 16.09 4.78 13.16
N VAL A 121 15.42 5.08 14.27
CA VAL A 121 13.94 5.11 14.35
C VAL A 121 13.33 6.06 13.32
N SER A 122 14.02 7.15 13.00
CA SER A 122 13.57 8.14 12.02
C SER A 122 13.69 7.69 10.57
N ASP A 123 14.30 6.54 10.29
CA ASP A 123 14.31 5.96 8.94
C ASP A 123 12.88 5.46 8.63
N PRO A 124 12.24 5.91 7.53
CA PRO A 124 10.89 5.49 7.14
C PRO A 124 10.73 3.98 6.94
N LEU A 125 11.83 3.26 6.75
CA LEU A 125 11.86 1.81 6.61
C LEU A 125 12.29 1.09 7.90
N SER A 126 12.51 1.85 8.98
CA SER A 126 12.68 1.26 10.29
C SER A 126 11.35 0.68 10.74
N ILE A 127 11.36 -0.61 11.07
CA ILE A 127 10.21 -1.32 11.64
C ILE A 127 10.13 -1.19 13.17
N GLU A 128 10.93 -0.28 13.75
CA GLU A 128 11.07 -0.19 15.21
C GLU A 128 9.75 0.15 15.87
N LEU A 129 9.04 1.17 15.37
CA LEU A 129 7.76 1.60 15.95
C LEU A 129 6.67 0.53 15.80
N GLU A 130 6.67 -0.21 14.69
CA GLU A 130 5.74 -1.31 14.44
C GLU A 130 6.00 -2.48 15.39
N VAL A 131 7.28 -2.80 15.64
CA VAL A 131 7.66 -3.83 16.63
C VAL A 131 7.28 -3.38 18.04
N GLU A 132 7.56 -2.13 18.41
CA GLU A 132 7.17 -1.59 19.72
C GLU A 132 5.66 -1.65 19.93
N LYS A 133 4.89 -1.27 18.91
CA LYS A 133 3.43 -1.34 18.95
C LYS A 133 2.92 -2.77 19.21
N VAL A 134 3.50 -3.76 18.53
CA VAL A 134 3.15 -5.18 18.75
C VAL A 134 3.47 -5.62 20.18
N VAL A 135 4.62 -5.20 20.71
CA VAL A 135 5.03 -5.51 22.08
C VAL A 135 4.09 -4.88 23.10
N ASP A 136 3.67 -3.63 22.87
CA ASP A 136 2.74 -2.91 23.73
C ASP A 136 1.34 -3.54 23.70
N GLU A 137 0.85 -3.95 22.54
CA GLU A 137 -0.45 -4.63 22.38
C GLU A 137 -0.51 -5.99 23.08
N CYS A 138 0.63 -6.62 23.35
CA CYS A 138 0.74 -7.87 24.08
C CYS A 138 1.13 -7.68 25.56
N ASP A 139 1.23 -6.45 26.06
CA ASP A 139 1.66 -6.12 27.43
C ASP A 139 3.05 -6.68 27.80
N LEU A 140 4.01 -6.64 26.85
CA LEU A 140 5.37 -7.19 27.01
C LEU A 140 6.48 -6.12 27.05
N ARG A 141 6.13 -4.83 27.18
CA ARG A 141 7.08 -3.70 27.13
C ARG A 141 8.22 -3.80 28.15
N GLN A 142 7.93 -4.34 29.33
CA GLN A 142 8.86 -4.52 30.46
C GLN A 142 10.00 -5.51 30.18
N ILE A 143 9.83 -6.42 29.23
CA ILE A 143 10.86 -7.42 28.85
C ILE A 143 11.48 -7.12 27.48
N TYR A 144 11.08 -6.02 26.83
CA TYR A 144 11.59 -5.57 25.54
C TYR A 144 12.82 -4.69 25.69
N ALA A 145 13.83 -4.88 24.82
CA ALA A 145 14.90 -3.91 24.66
C ALA A 145 15.39 -3.82 23.21
N ARG A 146 15.92 -2.64 22.88
CA ARG A 146 16.50 -2.28 21.59
C ARG A 146 18.03 -2.28 21.69
N GLU A 147 18.70 -2.96 20.74
CA GLU A 147 20.17 -3.03 20.70
C GLU A 147 20.73 -2.82 19.28
N THR A 148 21.82 -2.07 19.14
CA THR A 148 22.52 -1.90 17.85
C THR A 148 23.85 -2.64 17.91
N LYS A 149 24.11 -3.52 16.94
CA LYS A 149 25.42 -4.21 16.83
C LYS A 149 26.35 -3.47 15.88
N ALA A 150 27.65 -3.52 16.16
CA ALA A 150 28.68 -2.96 15.28
C ALA A 150 28.69 -3.61 13.88
N SER A 151 28.23 -4.85 13.76
CA SER A 151 28.06 -5.57 12.49
C SER A 151 26.81 -5.15 11.71
N LEU A 152 26.04 -4.17 12.20
CA LEU A 152 24.75 -3.74 11.61
C LEU A 152 23.72 -4.88 11.48
N TYR A 153 23.89 -5.94 12.26
CA TYR A 153 22.97 -7.07 12.32
C TYR A 153 21.55 -6.61 12.73
N SER A 154 20.53 -7.12 12.03
CA SER A 154 19.12 -6.86 12.36
C SER A 154 18.26 -8.13 12.41
N SER A 155 17.38 -8.19 13.41
CA SER A 155 16.42 -9.28 13.69
C SER A 155 15.65 -8.98 14.98
N VAL A 156 14.42 -9.48 15.12
CA VAL A 156 13.73 -9.57 16.41
C VAL A 156 14.01 -10.94 17.03
N HIS A 157 14.54 -10.98 18.24
CA HIS A 157 14.81 -12.20 19.01
C HIS A 157 13.83 -12.29 20.17
N ILE A 158 13.27 -13.48 20.37
CA ILE A 158 12.34 -13.76 21.46
C ILE A 158 12.85 -15.02 22.17
N VAL A 159 13.09 -14.91 23.47
CA VAL A 159 13.39 -16.07 24.31
C VAL A 159 12.14 -16.45 25.08
N MET A 160 11.77 -17.71 24.99
CA MET A 160 10.58 -18.26 25.65
C MET A 160 10.96 -19.45 26.51
N ASP A 161 10.14 -19.68 27.52
CA ASP A 161 10.23 -20.85 28.36
C ASP A 161 9.39 -21.96 27.81
N LEU A 162 9.97 -23.16 27.84
CA LEU A 162 9.35 -24.39 27.41
C LEU A 162 9.42 -25.39 28.54
N ASN A 163 8.25 -25.90 28.93
CA ASN A 163 8.16 -27.02 29.84
C ASN A 163 8.54 -28.30 29.07
N VAL A 164 9.61 -28.96 29.51
CA VAL A 164 10.02 -30.27 28.98
C VAL A 164 10.12 -31.27 30.11
N ALA A 165 9.83 -32.54 29.82
CA ALA A 165 10.06 -33.63 30.76
C ALA A 165 11.34 -34.37 30.36
N ASP A 166 12.14 -34.77 31.35
CA ASP A 166 13.21 -35.74 31.11
C ASP A 166 12.67 -37.18 31.02
N ASP A 167 13.54 -38.15 30.70
CA ASP A 167 13.18 -39.56 30.57
C ASP A 167 12.60 -40.17 31.87
N ASN A 168 12.79 -39.50 33.01
CA ASN A 168 12.27 -39.90 34.32
C ASN A 168 10.96 -39.17 34.68
N GLY A 169 10.41 -38.36 33.77
CA GLY A 169 9.19 -37.58 33.97
C GLY A 169 9.37 -36.32 34.83
N VAL A 170 10.61 -35.92 35.13
CA VAL A 170 10.89 -34.69 35.87
C VAL A 170 10.71 -33.50 34.93
N SER A 171 9.75 -32.64 35.26
CA SER A 171 9.52 -31.40 34.52
C SER A 171 10.64 -30.40 34.78
N ARG A 172 11.23 -29.88 33.71
CA ARG A 172 12.26 -28.83 33.71
C ARG A 172 11.85 -27.72 32.74
N VAL A 173 12.21 -26.49 33.08
CA VAL A 173 11.97 -25.32 32.21
C VAL A 173 13.25 -25.05 31.42
N VAL A 174 13.11 -25.02 30.09
CA VAL A 174 14.23 -24.77 29.18
C VAL A 174 13.94 -23.54 28.34
N GLY A 175 14.95 -22.68 28.16
CA GLY A 175 14.84 -21.54 27.26
C GLY A 175 14.99 -21.96 25.81
N ILE A 176 14.09 -21.48 24.95
CA ILE A 176 14.14 -21.64 23.49
C ILE A 176 14.13 -20.27 22.81
N GLU A 177 14.68 -20.18 21.61
CA GLU A 177 14.86 -18.91 20.90
C GLU A 177 14.07 -18.89 19.59
N PHE A 178 13.23 -17.88 19.41
CA PHE A 178 12.64 -17.52 18.14
C PHE A 178 13.33 -16.28 17.57
N GLN A 179 13.56 -16.30 16.26
CA GLN A 179 14.09 -15.16 15.53
C GLN A 179 13.14 -14.82 14.39
N VAL A 180 12.65 -13.59 14.36
CA VAL A 180 11.82 -13.08 13.26
C VAL A 180 12.68 -12.15 12.41
N ARG A 181 12.70 -12.40 11.11
CA ARG A 181 13.54 -11.70 10.12
C ARG A 181 12.88 -11.63 8.77
N SER A 182 13.32 -10.70 7.93
CA SER A 182 13.09 -10.75 6.48
C SER A 182 14.01 -11.78 5.80
N ALA A 183 13.66 -12.16 4.57
CA ALA A 183 14.45 -13.06 3.73
C ALA A 183 15.90 -12.56 3.53
N PHE A 184 16.07 -11.26 3.33
CA PHE A 184 17.37 -10.65 3.14
C PHE A 184 18.22 -10.62 4.41
N GLU A 185 17.61 -10.36 5.58
CA GLU A 185 18.28 -10.45 6.88
C GLU A 185 18.71 -11.88 7.23
N GLU A 186 17.95 -12.88 6.81
CA GLU A 186 18.34 -14.29 6.93
C GLU A 186 19.52 -14.63 6.02
N VAL A 187 19.49 -14.22 4.74
CA VAL A 187 20.59 -14.46 3.80
C VAL A 187 21.89 -13.85 4.32
N TRP A 188 21.86 -12.57 4.69
CA TRP A 188 23.04 -11.90 5.22
C TRP A 188 23.52 -12.53 6.53
N GLY A 189 22.59 -12.82 7.46
CA GLY A 189 22.91 -13.43 8.74
C GLY A 189 23.55 -14.82 8.62
N GLU A 190 23.15 -15.62 7.63
CA GLU A 190 23.77 -16.92 7.36
C GLU A 190 25.18 -16.80 6.77
N ILE A 191 25.42 -15.79 5.91
CA ILE A 191 26.75 -15.50 5.37
C ILE A 191 27.69 -15.04 6.49
N ASP A 192 27.27 -14.05 7.29
CA ASP A 192 28.03 -13.54 8.44
C ASP A 192 28.39 -14.67 9.41
N HIS A 193 27.40 -15.50 9.75
CA HIS A 193 27.63 -16.62 10.65
C HIS A 193 28.62 -17.65 10.08
N LYS A 194 28.52 -18.01 8.79
CA LYS A 194 29.45 -18.98 8.17
C LYS A 194 30.88 -18.45 8.08
N LEU A 195 31.07 -17.15 7.84
CA LEU A 195 32.39 -16.52 7.77
C LEU A 195 33.03 -16.38 9.15
N ARG A 196 32.29 -15.89 10.14
CA ARG A 196 32.81 -15.68 11.51
C ARG A 196 33.01 -16.97 12.31
N TYR A 197 32.23 -18.00 12.03
CA TYR A 197 32.18 -19.23 12.83
C TYR A 197 32.48 -20.52 12.04
N GLY A 198 33.05 -20.40 10.83
CA GLY A 198 33.53 -21.50 10.00
C GLY A 198 34.83 -22.16 10.50
N PRO A 199 35.26 -23.27 9.89
CA PRO A 199 36.37 -24.12 10.38
C PRO A 199 37.75 -23.44 10.40
N ASN A 200 37.97 -22.35 9.67
CA ASN A 200 39.26 -21.63 9.59
C ASN A 200 39.34 -20.42 10.55
N ARG A 201 38.78 -20.56 11.75
CA ARG A 201 38.74 -19.50 12.77
C ARG A 201 40.17 -19.07 13.15
N GLY A 202 40.56 -17.85 12.79
CA GLY A 202 41.85 -17.24 13.18
C GLY A 202 43.02 -17.39 12.19
N ALA A 203 42.84 -18.01 11.01
CA ALA A 203 43.91 -18.21 10.03
C ALA A 203 44.02 -17.10 8.96
N ILE A 204 43.01 -16.23 8.85
CA ILE A 204 42.95 -15.16 7.85
C ILE A 204 42.76 -13.85 8.62
N ASP A 205 43.64 -12.87 8.38
CA ASP A 205 43.52 -11.52 8.92
C ASP A 205 42.11 -10.98 8.60
N SER A 206 41.27 -10.89 9.65
CA SER A 206 39.83 -10.66 9.51
C SER A 206 39.50 -9.28 8.93
N THR A 207 40.49 -8.38 8.93
CA THR A 207 40.33 -6.97 8.56
C THR A 207 39.94 -6.72 7.11
N SER A 208 40.22 -7.65 6.17
CA SER A 208 39.92 -7.46 4.75
C SER A 208 38.47 -7.81 4.39
N TRP A 209 38.01 -9.02 4.75
CA TRP A 209 36.65 -9.47 4.40
C TRP A 209 35.56 -8.90 5.31
N ASP A 210 35.87 -8.49 6.56
CA ASP A 210 34.91 -7.81 7.44
C ASP A 210 34.37 -6.52 6.79
N LYS A 211 35.24 -5.76 6.09
CA LYS A 211 34.82 -4.55 5.34
C LYS A 211 33.90 -4.89 4.18
N HIS A 212 34.18 -5.98 3.45
CA HIS A 212 33.31 -6.46 2.37
C HIS A 212 31.96 -6.97 2.90
N LEU A 213 31.95 -7.58 4.08
CA LEU A 213 30.72 -8.04 4.72
C LEU A 213 29.84 -6.88 5.19
N ASN A 214 30.45 -5.80 5.68
CA ASN A 214 29.74 -4.55 5.98
C ASN A 214 29.21 -3.89 4.69
N ALA A 215 29.98 -3.88 3.61
CA ALA A 215 29.52 -3.40 2.31
C ALA A 215 28.35 -4.25 1.76
N LEU A 216 28.43 -5.58 1.91
CA LEU A 216 27.34 -6.49 1.58
C LEU A 216 26.10 -6.20 2.43
N LYS A 217 26.26 -5.90 3.72
CA LYS A 217 25.12 -5.50 4.58
C LYS A 217 24.44 -4.26 4.05
N ALA A 218 25.21 -3.22 3.72
CA ALA A 218 24.66 -2.00 3.15
C ALA A 218 23.93 -2.25 1.81
N LEU A 219 24.46 -3.13 0.96
CA LEU A 219 23.79 -3.56 -0.27
C LEU A 219 22.50 -4.34 0.03
N THR A 220 22.52 -5.28 0.98
CA THR A 220 21.35 -6.02 1.43
C THR A 220 20.26 -5.08 1.97
N ASP A 221 20.65 -4.07 2.76
CA ASP A 221 19.71 -3.06 3.28
C ASP A 221 19.13 -2.19 2.16
N GLY A 222 19.93 -1.85 1.15
CA GLY A 222 19.47 -1.20 -0.07
C GLY A 222 18.49 -2.07 -0.86
N LEU A 223 18.74 -3.38 -0.97
CA LEU A 223 17.81 -4.32 -1.62
C LEU A 223 16.49 -4.43 -0.85
N ILE A 224 16.55 -4.54 0.48
CA ILE A 224 15.35 -4.53 1.33
C ILE A 224 14.54 -3.26 1.05
N GLN A 225 15.19 -2.09 1.04
CA GLN A 225 14.55 -0.82 0.72
C GLN A 225 13.87 -0.83 -0.65
N TYR A 226 14.58 -1.26 -1.70
CA TYR A 226 14.01 -1.32 -3.04
C TYR A 226 12.81 -2.26 -3.11
N VAL A 227 12.86 -3.41 -2.43
CA VAL A 227 11.78 -4.39 -2.43
C VAL A 227 10.57 -3.91 -1.64
N GLU A 228 10.76 -3.24 -0.50
CA GLU A 228 9.67 -2.58 0.23
C GLU A 228 9.00 -1.51 -0.62
N VAL A 229 9.78 -0.79 -1.42
CA VAL A 229 9.24 0.22 -2.32
C VAL A 229 8.48 -0.39 -3.48
N ILE A 230 9.01 -1.44 -4.12
CA ILE A 230 8.26 -2.17 -5.16
C ILE A 230 6.92 -2.66 -4.60
N ARG A 231 6.92 -3.19 -3.37
CA ARG A 231 5.69 -3.61 -2.69
C ARG A 231 4.77 -2.42 -2.42
N GLY A 232 5.30 -1.34 -1.86
CA GLY A 232 4.56 -0.11 -1.61
C GLY A 232 3.91 0.43 -2.87
N GLN A 233 4.63 0.44 -4.00
CA GLN A 233 4.14 0.84 -5.31
C GLN A 233 3.07 -0.13 -5.86
N ALA A 234 3.31 -1.44 -5.78
CA ALA A 234 2.34 -2.45 -6.21
C ALA A 234 1.03 -2.40 -5.39
N MET A 235 1.11 -2.01 -4.11
CA MET A 235 -0.05 -1.84 -3.24
C MET A 235 -0.71 -0.45 -3.39
N ALA A 236 0.07 0.61 -3.65
CA ALA A 236 -0.40 1.98 -3.86
C ALA A 236 -0.95 2.24 -5.27
N GLY A 237 -0.66 1.36 -6.24
CA GLY A 237 -1.32 1.33 -7.55
C GLY A 237 -2.85 1.14 -7.46
N ALA A 238 -3.36 0.73 -6.29
CA ALA A 238 -4.80 0.68 -6.00
C ALA A 238 -5.45 2.06 -5.77
N ASP A 239 -4.68 3.10 -5.40
CA ASP A 239 -5.22 4.36 -4.85
C ASP A 239 -4.82 5.63 -5.64
N SER A 240 -4.02 5.50 -6.71
CA SER A 240 -3.54 6.65 -7.49
C SER A 240 -4.37 6.94 -8.74
N GLY A 241 -5.70 7.09 -8.58
CA GLY A 241 -6.58 7.59 -9.65
C GLY A 241 -6.72 9.12 -9.65
N ALA A 242 -6.32 9.76 -10.76
CA ALA A 242 -6.44 11.18 -11.13
C ALA A 242 -7.47 12.07 -10.37
N PRO A 243 -7.13 13.33 -10.01
CA PRO A 243 -8.09 14.26 -9.41
C PRO A 243 -9.05 14.83 -10.47
N SER A 244 -10.21 14.20 -10.63
CA SER A 244 -11.26 14.67 -11.55
C SER A 244 -12.64 14.15 -11.13
N ASN A 245 -13.68 15.01 -11.16
CA ASN A 245 -15.14 14.80 -10.95
C ASN A 245 -15.69 13.80 -9.92
N ASP A 246 -14.86 12.96 -9.29
CA ASP A 246 -15.22 12.00 -8.26
C ASP A 246 -15.88 12.69 -7.05
N THR A 247 -15.71 14.01 -6.91
CA THR A 247 -16.28 14.82 -5.84
C THR A 247 -17.34 15.83 -6.29
N LYS A 248 -17.61 16.01 -7.59
CA LYS A 248 -18.64 16.96 -8.04
C LYS A 248 -20.01 16.45 -7.58
N PRO A 249 -20.81 17.25 -6.85
CA PRO A 249 -22.13 16.80 -6.45
C PRO A 249 -23.03 16.70 -7.69
N ILE A 250 -23.98 15.77 -7.63
CA ILE A 250 -24.94 15.58 -8.72
C ILE A 250 -25.87 16.79 -8.78
N GLU A 251 -26.38 17.19 -7.62
CA GLU A 251 -27.20 18.38 -7.47
C GLU A 251 -26.58 19.28 -6.40
N THR A 252 -26.77 20.60 -6.52
CA THR A 252 -26.18 21.51 -5.53
C THR A 252 -26.81 21.30 -4.16
N THR A 253 -26.02 21.50 -3.11
CA THR A 253 -26.47 21.40 -1.72
C THR A 253 -27.71 22.26 -1.46
N ASP A 254 -27.72 23.49 -1.97
CA ASP A 254 -28.84 24.40 -1.79
C ASP A 254 -30.10 23.88 -2.46
N THR A 255 -29.99 23.29 -3.65
CA THR A 255 -31.13 22.68 -4.34
C THR A 255 -31.69 21.49 -3.56
N VAL A 256 -30.82 20.59 -3.09
CA VAL A 256 -31.22 19.41 -2.30
C VAL A 256 -31.87 19.85 -0.99
N LEU A 257 -31.22 20.73 -0.22
CA LEU A 257 -31.74 21.22 1.06
C LEU A 257 -33.03 22.01 0.88
N SER A 258 -33.17 22.82 -0.18
CA SER A 258 -34.40 23.56 -0.47
C SER A 258 -35.58 22.63 -0.77
N ARG A 259 -35.31 21.47 -1.38
CA ARG A 259 -36.32 20.45 -1.63
C ARG A 259 -36.69 19.72 -0.35
N LEU A 260 -35.70 19.24 0.41
CA LEU A 260 -35.91 18.53 1.67
C LEU A 260 -36.55 19.40 2.75
N ALA A 261 -36.34 20.72 2.73
CA ALA A 261 -36.99 21.66 3.64
C ALA A 261 -38.52 21.73 3.45
N ARG A 262 -39.06 21.24 2.34
CA ARG A 262 -40.51 21.20 2.07
C ARG A 262 -41.21 20.01 2.72
N ILE A 263 -40.45 19.06 3.28
CA ILE A 263 -41.00 17.88 3.93
C ILE A 263 -41.80 18.29 5.16
N ARG A 264 -43.10 17.97 5.12
CA ARG A 264 -44.04 18.38 6.17
C ARG A 264 -43.71 17.69 7.49
N GLY A 265 -43.67 18.47 8.57
CA GLY A 265 -43.47 17.95 9.93
C GLY A 265 -42.01 17.76 10.33
N MET A 266 -41.03 18.00 9.44
CA MET A 266 -39.61 17.90 9.77
C MET A 266 -39.25 18.86 10.93
N PRO A 267 -38.71 18.37 12.06
CA PRO A 267 -38.29 19.21 13.16
C PRO A 267 -37.12 20.11 12.76
N ASN A 268 -37.12 21.37 13.23
CA ASN A 268 -36.01 22.29 12.98
C ASN A 268 -34.67 21.69 13.42
N ALA A 269 -34.61 20.98 14.55
CA ALA A 269 -33.40 20.32 15.02
C ALA A 269 -32.88 19.22 14.07
N PHE A 270 -33.76 18.52 13.35
CA PHE A 270 -33.36 17.57 12.31
C PHE A 270 -32.84 18.31 11.08
N ALA A 271 -33.57 19.35 10.64
CA ALA A 271 -33.15 20.18 9.52
C ALA A 271 -31.79 20.85 9.75
N GLU A 272 -31.50 21.39 10.94
CA GLU A 272 -30.19 21.95 11.28
C GLU A 272 -29.07 20.90 11.16
N ARG A 273 -29.25 19.72 11.78
CA ARG A 273 -28.26 18.63 11.69
C ARG A 273 -28.02 18.17 10.26
N LEU A 274 -29.07 18.15 9.44
CA LEU A 274 -28.97 17.85 8.01
C LEU A 274 -28.10 18.91 7.30
N ARG A 275 -28.35 20.21 7.52
CA ARG A 275 -27.54 21.27 6.91
C ARG A 275 -26.07 21.21 7.37
N GLU A 276 -25.83 20.88 8.63
CA GLU A 276 -24.47 20.68 9.15
C GLU A 276 -23.76 19.51 8.45
N ALA A 277 -24.43 18.38 8.25
CA ALA A 277 -23.86 17.22 7.55
C ALA A 277 -23.42 17.58 6.12
N PHE A 278 -24.29 18.28 5.37
CA PHE A 278 -23.98 18.77 4.04
C PHE A 278 -22.82 19.78 4.05
N LYS A 279 -22.78 20.70 5.02
CA LYS A 279 -21.69 21.69 5.17
C LYS A 279 -20.34 21.03 5.42
N VAL A 280 -20.29 20.01 6.28
CA VAL A 280 -19.06 19.26 6.56
C VAL A 280 -18.55 18.56 5.30
N ARG A 281 -19.44 17.88 4.56
CA ARG A 281 -19.11 17.25 3.28
C ARG A 281 -18.61 18.26 2.24
N ASP A 282 -19.26 19.42 2.12
CA ASP A 282 -18.84 20.45 1.17
C ASP A 282 -17.50 21.08 1.51
N THR A 283 -17.24 21.27 2.81
CA THR A 283 -15.90 21.67 3.29
C THR A 283 -14.85 20.64 2.89
N ALA A 284 -15.14 19.34 3.07
CA ALA A 284 -14.23 18.27 2.65
C ALA A 284 -13.93 18.25 1.14
N LYS A 285 -14.86 18.76 0.31
CA LYS A 285 -14.70 18.81 -1.15
C LYS A 285 -13.80 19.94 -1.63
N THR A 286 -13.68 21.03 -0.86
CA THR A 286 -12.83 22.17 -1.22
C THR A 286 -11.39 22.00 -0.74
N LEU A 287 -11.16 21.10 0.22
CA LEU A 287 -9.82 20.79 0.72
C LEU A 287 -9.02 19.94 -0.28
N VAL A 288 -7.71 20.19 -0.32
CA VAL A 288 -6.75 19.38 -1.08
C VAL A 288 -6.76 17.94 -0.54
N LYS A 289 -6.57 16.94 -1.42
CA LYS A 289 -6.41 15.54 -1.01
C LYS A 289 -5.29 15.43 0.04
N GLY A 290 -5.56 14.85 1.21
CA GLY A 290 -4.55 14.67 2.25
C GLY A 290 -5.12 14.64 3.68
N ALA A 291 -4.23 14.82 4.65
CA ALA A 291 -4.48 14.65 6.08
C ALA A 291 -5.62 15.53 6.63
N GLU A 292 -5.85 16.72 6.07
CA GLU A 292 -6.94 17.60 6.49
C GLU A 292 -8.30 17.18 5.93
N ARG A 293 -8.34 16.57 4.73
CA ARG A 293 -9.58 16.21 4.04
C ARG A 293 -10.28 15.00 4.67
N ILE A 294 -9.50 13.99 5.07
CA ILE A 294 -10.01 12.70 5.58
C ILE A 294 -10.88 12.89 6.84
N PRO A 295 -10.46 13.65 7.87
CA PRO A 295 -11.27 13.89 9.06
C PRO A 295 -12.66 14.48 8.77
N HIS A 296 -12.77 15.38 7.78
CA HIS A 296 -14.06 15.96 7.41
C HIS A 296 -14.99 14.94 6.77
N PHE A 297 -14.50 14.04 5.91
CA PHE A 297 -15.32 12.96 5.38
C PHE A 297 -15.72 11.96 6.48
N LYS A 298 -14.83 11.65 7.43
CA LYS A 298 -15.19 10.83 8.60
C LYS A 298 -16.30 11.45 9.45
N ASP A 299 -16.24 12.76 9.69
CA ASP A 299 -17.33 13.47 10.37
C ASP A 299 -18.63 13.45 9.54
N GLY A 300 -18.52 13.59 8.22
CA GLY A 300 -19.63 13.41 7.28
C GLY A 300 -20.29 12.03 7.39
N ILE A 301 -19.50 10.95 7.38
CA ILE A 301 -19.97 9.56 7.55
C ILE A 301 -20.79 9.45 8.83
N LYS A 302 -20.24 9.90 9.96
CA LYS A 302 -20.91 9.84 11.26
C LYS A 302 -22.25 10.59 11.23
N ARG A 303 -22.28 11.80 10.69
CA ARG A 303 -23.47 12.67 10.67
C ARG A 303 -24.57 12.11 9.77
N PHE A 304 -24.24 11.69 8.55
CA PHE A 304 -25.22 11.12 7.63
C PHE A 304 -25.76 9.79 8.13
N ARG A 305 -24.91 8.94 8.73
CA ARG A 305 -25.36 7.68 9.33
C ARG A 305 -26.35 7.91 10.47
N MET A 306 -26.04 8.82 11.40
CA MET A 306 -26.96 9.16 12.50
C MET A 306 -28.32 9.66 12.00
N LEU A 307 -28.34 10.47 10.94
CA LEU A 307 -29.57 10.96 10.34
C LEU A 307 -30.35 9.83 9.64
N LEU A 308 -29.64 8.94 8.94
CA LEU A 308 -30.24 7.79 8.27
C LEU A 308 -30.86 6.81 9.27
N ASP A 309 -30.12 6.47 10.34
CA ASP A 309 -30.60 5.60 11.42
C ASP A 309 -31.88 6.16 12.08
N GLU A 310 -31.96 7.48 12.25
CA GLU A 310 -33.15 8.15 12.79
C GLU A 310 -34.35 8.05 11.83
N VAL A 311 -34.13 8.19 10.52
CA VAL A 311 -35.19 8.01 9.51
C VAL A 311 -35.62 6.54 9.40
N GLU A 312 -34.70 5.59 9.51
CA GLU A 312 -35.01 4.15 9.46
C GLU A 312 -35.68 3.64 10.74
N GLY A 313 -35.35 4.24 11.89
CA GLY A 313 -35.96 3.94 13.19
C GLY A 313 -37.41 4.42 13.34
N GLY A 314 -37.97 5.13 12.35
CA GLY A 314 -39.39 5.47 12.30
C GLY A 314 -39.82 6.56 13.29
N THR A 315 -39.19 7.75 13.20
CA THR A 315 -39.54 8.89 14.07
C THR A 315 -40.99 9.35 13.93
N SER A 316 -41.55 9.86 15.04
CA SER A 316 -42.97 10.26 15.14
C SER A 316 -43.39 11.35 14.15
N TRP A 317 -42.48 12.22 13.73
CA TRP A 317 -42.78 13.30 12.79
C TRP A 317 -42.93 12.80 11.34
N MET A 318 -42.41 11.60 11.02
CA MET A 318 -42.54 11.01 9.69
C MET A 318 -43.98 10.61 9.35
N HIS A 319 -44.86 10.47 10.35
CA HIS A 319 -46.29 10.23 10.12
C HIS A 319 -46.99 11.42 9.44
N ALA A 320 -46.42 12.63 9.56
CA ALA A 320 -46.92 13.83 8.92
C ALA A 320 -46.33 14.07 7.52
N ALA A 321 -45.25 13.38 7.16
CA ALA A 321 -44.61 13.44 5.86
C ALA A 321 -45.26 12.48 4.86
N SER A 322 -45.24 12.80 3.57
CA SER A 322 -45.72 11.85 2.57
C SER A 322 -44.73 10.68 2.40
N ARG A 323 -45.21 9.54 1.91
CA ARG A 323 -44.34 8.40 1.59
C ARG A 323 -43.24 8.78 0.57
N ALA A 324 -43.57 9.66 -0.38
CA ALA A 324 -42.62 10.16 -1.37
C ALA A 324 -41.53 11.03 -0.73
N ASP A 325 -41.90 11.93 0.19
CA ASP A 325 -40.95 12.78 0.93
C ASP A 325 -39.96 11.95 1.75
N VAL A 326 -40.46 10.92 2.43
CA VAL A 326 -39.61 10.01 3.23
C VAL A 326 -38.66 9.22 2.32
N GLN A 327 -39.13 8.77 1.17
CA GLN A 327 -38.30 8.07 0.19
C GLN A 327 -37.21 8.99 -0.38
N GLU A 328 -37.55 10.25 -0.69
CA GLU A 328 -36.59 11.23 -1.18
C GLU A 328 -35.53 11.57 -0.13
N LEU A 329 -35.93 11.79 1.14
CA LEU A 329 -34.99 12.02 2.23
C LEU A 329 -34.04 10.83 2.41
N ARG A 330 -34.58 9.60 2.42
CA ARG A 330 -33.76 8.38 2.52
C ARG A 330 -32.78 8.26 1.37
N TYR A 331 -33.23 8.52 0.14
CA TYR A 331 -32.39 8.51 -1.05
C TYR A 331 -31.17 9.43 -0.87
N TRP A 332 -31.39 10.69 -0.51
CA TRP A 332 -30.30 11.65 -0.33
C TRP A 332 -29.37 11.28 0.82
N LEU A 333 -29.89 10.85 1.97
CA LEU A 333 -29.06 10.42 3.09
C LEU A 333 -28.16 9.24 2.72
N ARG A 334 -28.69 8.23 2.02
CA ARG A 334 -27.92 7.08 1.53
C ARG A 334 -26.88 7.48 0.51
N LEU A 335 -27.26 8.31 -0.47
CA LEU A 335 -26.36 8.77 -1.53
C LEU A 335 -25.14 9.51 -0.95
N GLU A 336 -25.39 10.39 0.02
CA GLU A 336 -24.35 11.22 0.64
C GLU A 336 -23.52 10.46 1.67
N LEU A 337 -24.11 9.51 2.40
CA LEU A 337 -23.36 8.59 3.26
C LEU A 337 -22.37 7.77 2.43
N ALA A 338 -22.84 7.12 1.36
CA ALA A 338 -21.99 6.33 0.47
C ALA A 338 -20.90 7.18 -0.20
N PHE A 339 -21.22 8.44 -0.55
CA PHE A 339 -20.25 9.38 -1.07
C PHE A 339 -19.17 9.71 -0.02
N CYS A 340 -19.55 9.95 1.23
CA CYS A 340 -18.57 10.22 2.29
C CYS A 340 -17.71 8.98 2.59
N LEU A 341 -18.29 7.79 2.60
CA LEU A 341 -17.57 6.51 2.76
C LEU A 341 -16.50 6.33 1.68
N MET A 342 -16.85 6.60 0.41
CA MET A 342 -15.91 6.51 -0.70
C MET A 342 -14.69 7.45 -0.57
N HIS A 343 -14.76 8.53 0.21
CA HIS A 343 -13.68 9.53 0.34
C HIS A 343 -13.15 9.68 1.78
N GLY A 344 -13.58 8.85 2.72
CA GLY A 344 -13.38 9.02 4.16
C GLY A 344 -12.22 8.26 4.80
N ASP A 345 -11.37 7.61 4.01
CA ASP A 345 -10.27 6.79 4.53
C ASP A 345 -8.88 7.30 4.10
N GLY A 346 -7.87 6.88 4.86
CA GLY A 346 -6.45 7.12 4.59
C GLY A 346 -5.71 5.86 4.15
N GLY A 347 -6.43 4.89 3.54
CA GLY A 347 -5.91 3.58 3.16
C GLY A 347 -6.11 2.48 4.22
N GLY A 348 -5.63 1.27 3.92
CA GLY A 348 -5.63 0.12 4.83
C GLY A 348 -6.97 -0.62 4.92
N GLU A 349 -7.22 -1.29 6.05
CA GLU A 349 -8.42 -2.12 6.28
C GLU A 349 -9.71 -1.28 6.38
N GLU A 350 -9.62 -0.11 7.03
CA GLU A 350 -10.75 0.84 7.15
C GLU A 350 -11.25 1.29 5.77
N SER A 351 -10.32 1.52 4.83
CA SER A 351 -10.65 1.86 3.44
C SER A 351 -11.48 0.78 2.75
N ARG A 352 -11.07 -0.48 2.89
CA ARG A 352 -11.80 -1.61 2.29
C ARG A 352 -13.21 -1.73 2.86
N GLN A 353 -13.35 -1.61 4.18
CA GLN A 353 -14.66 -1.66 4.85
C GLN A 353 -15.58 -0.53 4.39
N ASN A 354 -15.06 0.71 4.28
CA ASN A 354 -15.83 1.84 3.79
C ASN A 354 -16.28 1.66 2.34
N LEU A 355 -15.40 1.15 1.46
CA LEU A 355 -15.74 0.88 0.06
C LEU A 355 -16.75 -0.27 -0.09
N ASP A 356 -16.68 -1.29 0.76
CA ASP A 356 -17.68 -2.37 0.80
C ASP A 356 -19.06 -1.84 1.23
N GLU A 357 -19.11 -0.99 2.26
CA GLU A 357 -20.36 -0.38 2.70
C GLU A 357 -20.94 0.58 1.64
N ALA A 358 -20.11 1.41 1.00
CA ALA A 358 -20.55 2.29 -0.07
C ALA A 358 -21.15 1.51 -1.27
N ASP A 359 -20.51 0.40 -1.67
CA ASP A 359 -21.00 -0.50 -2.73
C ASP A 359 -22.38 -1.08 -2.38
N GLN A 360 -22.56 -1.54 -1.13
CA GLN A 360 -23.84 -2.06 -0.64
C GLN A 360 -24.94 -1.00 -0.65
N ILE A 361 -24.64 0.22 -0.20
CA ILE A 361 -25.61 1.31 -0.17
C ILE A 361 -26.07 1.66 -1.60
N TYR A 362 -25.13 1.85 -2.54
CA TYR A 362 -25.49 2.14 -3.93
C TYR A 362 -26.23 0.99 -4.59
N ALA A 363 -25.82 -0.26 -4.36
CA ALA A 363 -26.53 -1.43 -4.87
C ALA A 363 -28.00 -1.48 -4.39
N GLY A 364 -28.26 -1.10 -3.14
CA GLY A 364 -29.63 -1.01 -2.61
C GLY A 364 -30.46 0.09 -3.29
N ILE A 365 -29.86 1.25 -3.58
CA ILE A 365 -30.54 2.32 -4.34
C ILE A 365 -30.89 1.82 -5.76
N GLU A 366 -29.96 1.13 -6.44
CA GLU A 366 -30.18 0.59 -7.79
C GLU A 366 -31.33 -0.42 -7.85
N GLN A 367 -31.51 -1.21 -6.80
CA GLN A 367 -32.61 -2.18 -6.67
C GLN A 367 -33.97 -1.50 -6.47
N GLU A 368 -34.00 -0.39 -5.73
CA GLU A 368 -35.21 0.38 -5.47
C GLU A 368 -35.60 1.28 -6.65
N LEU A 369 -34.60 1.83 -7.36
CA LEU A 369 -34.77 2.83 -8.41
C LEU A 369 -34.10 2.37 -9.72
N ALA A 370 -34.90 1.74 -10.58
CA ALA A 370 -34.43 1.17 -11.85
C ALA A 370 -33.83 2.22 -12.82
N THR A 371 -34.28 3.47 -12.77
CA THR A 371 -33.80 4.57 -13.64
C THR A 371 -32.71 5.44 -13.00
N ASP A 372 -32.18 5.06 -11.84
CA ASP A 372 -31.19 5.84 -11.10
C ASP A 372 -29.78 5.74 -11.72
N ALA A 373 -29.46 6.64 -12.63
CA ALA A 373 -28.15 6.65 -13.30
C ALA A 373 -27.03 7.07 -12.34
N VAL A 374 -27.38 7.88 -11.34
CA VAL A 374 -26.47 8.45 -10.35
C VAL A 374 -25.80 7.39 -9.49
N SER A 375 -26.57 6.52 -8.84
CA SER A 375 -26.06 5.43 -8.01
C SER A 375 -25.20 4.48 -8.83
N ARG A 376 -25.63 4.13 -10.06
CA ARG A 376 -24.86 3.30 -11.00
C ARG A 376 -23.50 3.92 -11.34
N PHE A 377 -23.47 5.22 -11.62
CA PHE A 377 -22.25 5.97 -11.87
C PHE A 377 -21.33 5.97 -10.63
N ARG A 378 -21.87 6.24 -9.44
CA ARG A 378 -21.07 6.27 -8.19
C ARG A 378 -20.58 4.90 -7.78
N ARG A 379 -21.41 3.87 -7.92
CA ARG A 379 -21.03 2.48 -7.66
C ARG A 379 -19.91 2.03 -8.61
N ALA A 380 -19.95 2.44 -9.87
CA ALA A 380 -18.86 2.20 -10.80
C ALA A 380 -17.53 2.83 -10.31
N GLN A 381 -17.57 4.03 -9.72
CA GLN A 381 -16.40 4.66 -9.09
C GLN A 381 -15.91 3.88 -7.86
N VAL A 382 -16.80 3.36 -7.03
CA VAL A 382 -16.45 2.49 -5.88
C VAL A 382 -15.76 1.22 -6.37
N LEU A 383 -16.32 0.52 -7.37
CA LEU A 383 -15.74 -0.69 -7.94
C LEU A 383 -14.36 -0.45 -8.54
N ARG A 384 -14.16 0.70 -9.18
CA ARG A 384 -12.85 1.13 -9.69
C ARG A 384 -11.82 1.27 -8.57
N ARG A 385 -12.18 1.89 -7.44
CA ARG A 385 -11.30 2.00 -6.26
C ARG A 385 -11.02 0.65 -5.59
N LYS A 386 -11.89 -0.34 -5.79
CA LYS A 386 -11.68 -1.73 -5.37
C LYS A 386 -10.87 -2.54 -6.38
N ASN A 387 -10.30 -1.91 -7.41
CA ASN A 387 -9.60 -2.55 -8.55
C ASN A 387 -10.44 -3.61 -9.28
N ARG A 388 -11.76 -3.45 -9.30
CA ARG A 388 -12.70 -4.31 -10.05
C ARG A 388 -13.11 -3.59 -11.33
N PHE A 389 -12.17 -3.43 -12.26
CA PHE A 389 -12.37 -2.58 -13.44
C PHE A 389 -13.42 -3.15 -14.40
N GLY A 390 -13.46 -4.47 -14.61
CA GLY A 390 -14.51 -5.12 -15.40
C GLY A 390 -15.92 -4.84 -14.86
N ASP A 391 -16.14 -5.00 -13.55
CA ASP A 391 -17.42 -4.69 -12.92
C ASP A 391 -17.75 -3.19 -12.98
N SER A 392 -16.73 -2.34 -12.88
CA SER A 392 -16.86 -0.88 -13.04
C SER A 392 -17.36 -0.52 -14.44
N VAL A 393 -16.80 -1.13 -15.49
CA VAL A 393 -17.25 -0.96 -16.89
C VAL A 393 -18.72 -1.35 -17.03
N ASP A 394 -19.13 -2.48 -16.47
CA ASP A 394 -20.53 -2.94 -16.54
C ASP A 394 -21.49 -1.97 -15.83
N ARG A 395 -21.08 -1.37 -14.72
CA ARG A 395 -21.89 -0.37 -14.02
C ARG A 395 -21.95 0.97 -14.76
N TYR A 396 -20.85 1.45 -15.36
CA TYR A 396 -20.91 2.64 -16.23
C TYR A 396 -21.82 2.42 -17.44
N ARG A 397 -21.76 1.25 -18.08
CA ARG A 397 -22.69 0.90 -19.19
C ARG A 397 -24.14 0.87 -18.72
N ALA A 398 -24.41 0.31 -17.52
CA ALA A 398 -25.74 0.34 -16.94
C ALA A 398 -26.21 1.77 -16.63
N ALA A 399 -25.32 2.66 -16.22
CA ALA A 399 -25.63 4.07 -16.01
C ALA A 399 -25.95 4.80 -17.34
N LEU A 400 -25.18 4.56 -18.42
CA LEU A 400 -25.51 5.06 -19.77
C LEU A 400 -26.89 4.62 -20.24
N ALA A 401 -27.29 3.39 -19.95
CA ALA A 401 -28.55 2.84 -20.43
C ALA A 401 -29.78 3.54 -19.84
N VAL A 402 -29.64 4.23 -18.70
CA VAL A 402 -30.76 4.83 -17.98
C VAL A 402 -30.62 6.34 -17.77
N ILE A 403 -29.49 6.95 -18.15
CA ILE A 403 -29.20 8.37 -17.91
C ILE A 403 -30.27 9.32 -18.45
N ASP A 404 -30.76 9.08 -19.67
CA ASP A 404 -31.80 9.91 -20.29
C ASP A 404 -33.19 9.73 -19.65
N SER A 405 -33.35 8.71 -18.81
CA SER A 405 -34.58 8.41 -18.07
C SER A 405 -34.51 8.84 -16.60
N ASP A 406 -33.38 9.37 -16.14
CA ASP A 406 -33.21 9.85 -14.77
C ASP A 406 -33.76 11.29 -14.65
N PRO A 407 -34.85 11.53 -13.89
CA PRO A 407 -35.49 12.84 -13.84
C PRO A 407 -34.65 13.94 -13.17
N ARG A 408 -33.51 13.59 -12.57
CA ARG A 408 -32.57 14.54 -11.92
C ARG A 408 -31.47 14.99 -12.86
N ILE A 409 -31.37 14.41 -14.06
CA ILE A 409 -30.30 14.66 -15.03
C ILE A 409 -30.95 15.27 -16.26
N ASP A 410 -30.62 16.54 -16.55
CA ASP A 410 -31.00 17.18 -17.80
C ASP A 410 -29.96 16.92 -18.91
N GLN A 411 -30.27 17.30 -20.15
CA GLN A 411 -29.43 17.02 -21.32
C GLN A 411 -28.06 17.73 -21.28
N ASP A 412 -27.95 18.84 -20.55
CA ASP A 412 -26.73 19.63 -20.44
C ASP A 412 -25.93 19.27 -19.18
N HIS A 413 -26.40 18.26 -18.43
CA HIS A 413 -25.82 17.88 -17.15
C HIS A 413 -24.41 17.32 -17.34
N TRP A 414 -23.45 17.82 -16.55
CA TRP A 414 -22.03 17.47 -16.62
C TRP A 414 -21.74 15.95 -16.54
N ILE A 415 -22.65 15.19 -15.95
CA ILE A 415 -22.52 13.75 -15.78
C ILE A 415 -22.50 13.01 -17.12
N HIS A 416 -23.13 13.52 -18.18
CA HIS A 416 -23.08 12.91 -19.51
C HIS A 416 -21.63 12.79 -20.00
N ALA A 417 -20.90 13.91 -19.98
CA ALA A 417 -19.47 13.94 -20.34
C ALA A 417 -18.63 13.10 -19.37
N ALA A 418 -18.85 13.26 -18.06
CA ALA A 418 -18.07 12.57 -17.05
C ALA A 418 -18.19 11.04 -17.17
N LEU A 419 -19.39 10.54 -17.40
CA LEU A 419 -19.67 9.11 -17.47
C LEU A 419 -18.95 8.46 -18.67
N HIS A 420 -18.97 9.10 -19.84
CA HIS A 420 -18.18 8.66 -20.99
C HIS A 420 -16.67 8.66 -20.72
N ARG A 421 -16.14 9.73 -20.10
CA ARG A 421 -14.72 9.83 -19.72
C ARG A 421 -14.31 8.76 -18.71
N HIS A 422 -15.13 8.53 -17.68
CA HIS A 422 -14.85 7.55 -16.65
C HIS A 422 -15.00 6.10 -17.15
N LEU A 423 -15.95 5.84 -18.06
CA LEU A 423 -16.04 4.57 -18.77
C LEU A 423 -14.79 4.33 -19.62
N GLY A 424 -14.32 5.34 -20.35
CA GLY A 424 -13.08 5.27 -21.12
C GLY A 424 -11.88 4.91 -20.23
N PHE A 425 -11.75 5.55 -19.08
CA PHE A 425 -10.73 5.21 -18.10
C PHE A 425 -10.85 3.78 -17.57
N ALA A 426 -12.06 3.32 -17.22
CA ALA A 426 -12.24 1.96 -16.71
C ALA A 426 -11.88 0.91 -17.77
N LEU A 427 -12.25 1.13 -19.04
CA LEU A 427 -11.87 0.28 -20.17
C LEU A 427 -10.35 0.25 -20.38
N TYR A 428 -9.70 1.42 -20.28
CA TYR A 428 -8.25 1.51 -20.31
C TYR A 428 -7.60 0.66 -19.20
N MET A 429 -8.09 0.76 -17.96
CA MET A 429 -7.60 -0.05 -16.84
C MET A 429 -7.82 -1.56 -17.06
N VAL A 430 -8.94 -1.98 -17.65
CA VAL A 430 -9.16 -3.38 -18.06
C VAL A 430 -8.10 -3.82 -19.09
N ALA A 431 -7.73 -2.95 -20.03
CA ALA A 431 -6.73 -3.26 -21.04
C ALA A 431 -5.31 -3.42 -20.45
N VAL A 432 -4.92 -2.57 -19.51
CA VAL A 432 -3.53 -2.54 -19.00
C VAL A 432 -3.33 -3.39 -17.74
N GLU A 433 -4.26 -3.34 -16.78
CA GLU A 433 -4.16 -4.07 -15.51
C GLU A 433 -4.73 -5.49 -15.62
N GLU A 434 -5.96 -5.63 -16.12
CA GLU A 434 -6.58 -6.96 -16.24
C GLU A 434 -6.11 -7.72 -17.50
N ARG A 435 -5.51 -7.01 -18.47
CA ARG A 435 -5.02 -7.54 -19.76
C ARG A 435 -6.06 -8.35 -20.54
N LYS A 436 -7.33 -8.02 -20.36
CA LYS A 436 -8.44 -8.66 -21.08
C LYS A 436 -8.70 -7.88 -22.36
N GLU A 437 -8.66 -8.58 -23.50
CA GLU A 437 -8.91 -8.00 -24.83
C GLU A 437 -8.32 -6.58 -24.99
N PRO A 438 -7.00 -6.42 -24.78
CA PRO A 438 -6.41 -5.11 -24.53
C PRO A 438 -6.56 -4.16 -25.72
N GLU A 439 -6.48 -4.67 -26.96
CA GLU A 439 -6.74 -3.90 -28.18
C GLU A 439 -8.19 -3.40 -28.26
N THR A 440 -9.16 -4.29 -28.05
CA THR A 440 -10.60 -3.94 -28.03
C THR A 440 -10.92 -2.91 -26.96
N ASN A 441 -10.45 -3.13 -25.72
CA ASN A 441 -10.75 -2.24 -24.61
C ASN A 441 -10.06 -0.88 -24.75
N LEU A 442 -8.82 -0.83 -25.27
CA LEU A 442 -8.15 0.44 -25.56
C LEU A 442 -8.85 1.22 -26.67
N LYS A 443 -9.32 0.54 -27.72
CA LYS A 443 -10.15 1.14 -28.77
C LYS A 443 -11.42 1.77 -28.21
N LEU A 444 -12.16 1.02 -27.39
CA LEU A 444 -13.37 1.51 -26.74
C LEU A 444 -13.06 2.67 -25.77
N ALA A 445 -11.90 2.66 -25.12
CA ALA A 445 -11.45 3.76 -24.26
C ALA A 445 -11.26 5.06 -25.05
N ILE A 446 -10.64 4.98 -26.23
CA ILE A 446 -10.49 6.12 -27.15
C ILE A 446 -11.87 6.60 -27.60
N GLU A 447 -12.73 5.71 -28.09
CA GLU A 447 -14.07 6.06 -28.58
C GLU A 447 -14.95 6.74 -27.52
N CYS A 448 -14.97 6.19 -26.29
CA CYS A 448 -15.72 6.77 -25.18
C CYS A 448 -15.18 8.15 -24.80
N THR A 449 -13.86 8.30 -24.73
CA THR A 449 -13.23 9.57 -24.34
C THR A 449 -13.43 10.64 -25.42
N SER A 450 -13.32 10.28 -26.70
CA SER A 450 -13.63 11.17 -27.82
C SER A 450 -15.09 11.61 -27.80
N LYS A 451 -16.02 10.70 -27.50
CA LYS A 451 -17.44 11.04 -27.35
C LYS A 451 -17.70 12.00 -26.17
N ALA A 452 -16.96 11.88 -25.08
CA ALA A 452 -17.08 12.82 -23.97
C ALA A 452 -16.75 14.26 -24.44
N LEU A 453 -15.71 14.46 -25.26
CA LEU A 453 -15.28 15.80 -25.74
C LEU A 453 -16.32 16.56 -26.58
N THR A 454 -17.33 15.86 -27.10
CA THR A 454 -18.45 16.47 -27.85
C THR A 454 -19.58 16.96 -26.93
N MET A 455 -19.48 16.72 -25.62
CA MET A 455 -20.52 17.05 -24.64
C MET A 455 -20.16 18.31 -23.83
N PRO A 456 -21.16 19.01 -23.25
CA PRO A 456 -20.92 20.14 -22.36
C PRO A 456 -20.06 19.73 -21.15
N MET A 457 -18.98 20.47 -20.92
CA MET A 457 -18.10 20.30 -19.76
C MET A 457 -17.34 21.60 -19.48
N ASP A 458 -16.82 21.73 -18.25
CA ASP A 458 -15.94 22.86 -17.92
C ASP A 458 -14.52 22.66 -18.46
N VAL A 459 -13.72 23.74 -18.40
CA VAL A 459 -12.34 23.77 -18.93
C VAL A 459 -11.47 22.68 -18.30
N ARG A 460 -11.64 22.45 -16.99
CA ARG A 460 -10.87 21.46 -16.23
C ARG A 460 -11.19 20.05 -16.69
N ASP A 461 -12.48 19.72 -16.83
CA ASP A 461 -12.93 18.43 -17.33
C ASP A 461 -12.48 18.19 -18.77
N ARG A 462 -12.46 19.24 -19.59
CA ARG A 462 -11.94 19.19 -20.95
C ARG A 462 -10.46 18.85 -20.98
N GLN A 463 -9.65 19.48 -20.14
CA GLN A 463 -8.23 19.17 -20.02
C GLN A 463 -8.00 17.71 -19.61
N LEU A 464 -8.71 17.22 -18.60
CA LEU A 464 -8.61 15.83 -18.14
C LEU A 464 -9.04 14.83 -19.22
N CYS A 465 -10.06 15.16 -19.99
CA CYS A 465 -10.55 14.34 -21.08
C CYS A 465 -9.53 14.28 -22.24
N LEU A 466 -8.98 15.43 -22.64
CA LEU A 466 -7.91 15.50 -23.65
C LEU A 466 -6.63 14.79 -23.19
N ASN A 467 -6.29 14.89 -21.90
CA ASN A 467 -5.17 14.16 -21.32
C ASN A 467 -5.33 12.65 -21.52
N ASN A 468 -6.47 12.09 -21.09
CA ASN A 468 -6.77 10.67 -21.25
C ASN A 468 -6.75 10.27 -22.73
N LEU A 469 -7.39 11.06 -23.60
CA LEU A 469 -7.44 10.76 -25.03
C LEU A 469 -6.05 10.74 -25.67
N ALA A 470 -5.24 11.77 -25.43
CA ALA A 470 -3.87 11.84 -25.96
C ALA A 470 -3.03 10.66 -25.46
N TYR A 471 -3.14 10.30 -24.18
CA TYR A 471 -2.43 9.16 -23.61
C TYR A 471 -2.86 7.83 -24.24
N TYR A 472 -4.16 7.56 -24.37
CA TYR A 472 -4.67 6.33 -24.98
C TYR A 472 -4.26 6.21 -26.44
N CYS A 473 -4.29 7.33 -27.18
CA CYS A 473 -3.83 7.37 -28.55
C CYS A 473 -2.32 7.11 -28.67
N TRP A 474 -1.51 7.72 -27.80
CA TRP A 474 -0.07 7.45 -27.74
C TRP A 474 0.20 5.97 -27.48
N GLU A 475 -0.44 5.38 -26.46
CA GLU A 475 -0.19 3.99 -26.09
C GLU A 475 -0.62 3.00 -27.17
N ALA A 476 -1.74 3.25 -27.84
CA ALA A 476 -2.17 2.43 -28.97
C ALA A 476 -1.14 2.45 -30.13
N ARG A 477 -0.54 3.62 -30.41
CA ARG A 477 0.53 3.76 -31.42
C ARG A 477 1.79 3.00 -31.01
N GLU A 478 2.24 3.13 -29.77
CA GLU A 478 3.43 2.44 -29.26
C GLU A 478 3.27 0.92 -29.25
N ARG A 479 2.07 0.42 -28.97
CA ARG A 479 1.77 -1.02 -28.97
C ARG A 479 1.58 -1.61 -30.37
N GLY A 480 1.39 -0.78 -31.39
CA GLY A 480 1.28 -1.21 -32.79
C GLY A 480 0.02 -2.03 -33.09
N TYR A 481 -1.10 -1.74 -32.41
CA TYR A 481 -2.38 -2.44 -32.62
C TYR A 481 -2.97 -2.13 -34.01
N SER A 482 -3.32 -3.18 -34.76
CA SER A 482 -3.77 -3.05 -36.14
C SER A 482 -5.21 -2.56 -36.30
N ASP A 483 -6.07 -2.83 -35.31
CA ASP A 483 -7.51 -2.49 -35.36
C ASP A 483 -7.81 -1.07 -34.87
N ILE A 484 -6.77 -0.35 -34.40
CA ILE A 484 -6.82 1.03 -33.94
C ILE A 484 -6.07 1.92 -34.94
N ASN A 485 -6.80 2.48 -35.91
CA ASN A 485 -6.23 3.47 -36.81
C ASN A 485 -6.31 4.86 -36.19
N ILE A 486 -5.18 5.40 -35.76
CA ILE A 486 -5.07 6.76 -35.21
C ILE A 486 -4.42 7.63 -36.27
N ASP A 487 -5.24 8.43 -36.94
CA ASP A 487 -4.78 9.44 -37.88
C ASP A 487 -3.77 10.39 -37.21
N GLU A 488 -2.63 10.63 -37.85
CA GLU A 488 -1.56 11.42 -37.26
C GLU A 488 -1.94 12.89 -37.10
N ASP A 489 -2.74 13.45 -38.02
CA ASP A 489 -3.19 14.84 -37.92
C ASP A 489 -4.19 15.01 -36.77
N ASP A 490 -5.09 14.03 -36.56
CA ASP A 490 -5.99 14.00 -35.41
C ASP A 490 -5.20 13.85 -34.09
N PHE A 491 -4.19 12.97 -34.04
CA PHE A 491 -3.34 12.82 -32.85
C PHE A 491 -2.59 14.11 -32.53
N ARG A 492 -1.94 14.74 -33.53
CA ARG A 492 -1.28 16.05 -33.37
C ARG A 492 -2.24 17.12 -32.88
N ARG A 493 -3.48 17.14 -33.38
CA ARG A 493 -4.52 18.09 -32.94
C ARG A 493 -4.86 17.89 -31.46
N HIS A 494 -5.08 16.65 -31.01
CA HIS A 494 -5.35 16.36 -29.59
C HIS A 494 -4.20 16.78 -28.67
N VAL A 495 -2.95 16.53 -29.09
CA VAL A 495 -1.75 16.96 -28.36
C VAL A 495 -1.66 18.48 -28.28
N ALA A 496 -1.93 19.19 -29.39
CA ALA A 496 -1.94 20.65 -29.43
C ALA A 496 -3.05 21.25 -28.55
N ASP A 497 -4.26 20.68 -28.59
CA ASP A 497 -5.39 21.12 -27.76
C ASP A 497 -5.09 20.92 -26.26
N LEU A 498 -4.53 19.76 -25.89
CA LEU A 498 -4.09 19.51 -24.51
C LEU A 498 -3.02 20.53 -24.09
N ARG A 499 -2.02 20.78 -24.95
CA ARG A 499 -0.94 21.73 -24.66
C ARG A 499 -1.49 23.14 -24.44
N ALA A 500 -2.41 23.59 -25.27
CA ALA A 500 -3.01 24.91 -25.15
C ALA A 500 -3.75 25.09 -23.82
N LEU A 501 -4.44 24.06 -23.32
CA LEU A 501 -5.11 24.10 -22.01
C LEU A 501 -4.12 24.08 -20.84
N VAL A 502 -3.10 23.22 -20.91
CA VAL A 502 -2.06 23.12 -19.88
C VAL A 502 -1.29 24.45 -19.72
N ASP A 503 -1.06 25.17 -20.82
CA ASP A 503 -0.39 26.47 -20.79
C ASP A 503 -1.29 27.60 -20.25
N GLN A 504 -2.61 27.46 -20.31
CA GLN A 504 -3.59 28.47 -19.87
C GLN A 504 -3.96 28.40 -18.37
N ASP A 505 -3.83 27.23 -17.73
CA ASP A 505 -4.23 27.01 -16.33
C ASP A 505 -3.07 26.51 -15.43
N PRO A 506 -2.16 27.41 -15.00
CA PRO A 506 -1.01 27.04 -14.16
C PRO A 506 -1.34 26.35 -12.82
N PRO A 507 -2.40 26.72 -12.09
CA PRO A 507 -2.81 26.04 -10.86
C PRO A 507 -3.14 24.54 -11.02
N PHE A 508 -3.43 24.07 -12.23
CA PHE A 508 -3.81 22.69 -12.52
C PHE A 508 -2.71 21.88 -13.24
N GLN A 509 -1.45 22.34 -13.16
CA GLN A 509 -0.24 21.71 -13.68
C GLN A 509 0.09 20.39 -12.96
N ALA A 510 -0.75 19.37 -13.12
CA ALA A 510 -0.44 18.03 -12.66
C ALA A 510 0.68 17.44 -13.53
N HIS A 511 1.63 16.74 -12.90
CA HIS A 511 2.70 16.02 -13.61
C HIS A 511 2.17 15.11 -14.71
N THR A 512 0.95 14.56 -14.56
CA THR A 512 0.30 13.66 -15.52
C THR A 512 0.11 14.26 -16.91
N SER A 513 -0.20 15.56 -17.01
CA SER A 513 -0.35 16.22 -18.32
C SER A 513 0.97 16.52 -18.99
N TYR A 514 1.99 16.89 -18.22
CA TYR A 514 3.34 17.03 -18.77
C TYR A 514 3.95 15.68 -19.14
N ASP A 515 3.69 14.62 -18.38
CA ASP A 515 4.08 13.26 -18.75
C ASP A 515 3.39 12.81 -20.06
N THR A 516 2.07 12.99 -20.16
CA THR A 516 1.31 12.65 -21.38
C THR A 516 1.86 13.41 -22.59
N LEU A 517 2.06 14.73 -22.48
CA LEU A 517 2.62 15.54 -23.56
C LEU A 517 4.06 15.12 -23.90
N CYS A 518 4.89 14.82 -22.89
CA CYS A 518 6.26 14.32 -23.08
C CYS A 518 6.27 13.06 -23.95
N ARG A 519 5.45 12.07 -23.59
CA ARG A 519 5.28 10.80 -24.33
C ARG A 519 4.82 11.02 -25.77
N CYS A 520 3.79 11.85 -25.94
CA CYS A 520 3.25 12.17 -27.26
C CYS A 520 4.29 12.85 -28.15
N TYR A 521 4.96 13.90 -27.67
CA TYR A 521 6.00 14.59 -28.44
C TYR A 521 7.18 13.68 -28.78
N ASN A 522 7.59 12.82 -27.84
CA ASN A 522 8.67 11.86 -28.09
C ASN A 522 8.29 10.87 -29.20
N SER A 523 7.07 10.33 -29.16
CA SER A 523 6.52 9.43 -30.21
C SER A 523 6.38 10.12 -31.58
N LEU A 524 6.09 11.42 -31.59
CA LEU A 524 6.04 12.24 -32.82
C LEU A 524 7.43 12.65 -33.36
N GLY A 525 8.51 12.30 -32.67
CA GLY A 525 9.88 12.71 -33.03
C GLY A 525 10.22 14.18 -32.69
N GLU A 526 9.36 14.86 -31.93
CA GLU A 526 9.50 16.27 -31.54
C GLU A 526 10.33 16.41 -30.26
N ARG A 527 11.63 16.09 -30.37
CA ARG A 527 12.52 15.96 -29.21
C ARG A 527 12.61 17.24 -28.36
N ALA A 528 12.58 18.42 -28.96
CA ALA A 528 12.69 19.68 -28.22
C ALA A 528 11.50 19.88 -27.27
N ASP A 529 10.28 19.63 -27.77
CA ASP A 529 9.06 19.72 -26.98
C ASP A 529 8.97 18.60 -25.94
N ALA A 530 9.36 17.37 -26.30
CA ALA A 530 9.45 16.25 -25.36
C ALA A 530 10.37 16.58 -24.16
N VAL A 531 11.56 17.13 -24.43
CA VAL A 531 12.51 17.56 -23.40
C VAL A 531 11.92 18.67 -22.52
N ALA A 532 11.24 19.65 -23.12
CA ALA A 532 10.60 20.73 -22.36
C ALA A 532 9.52 20.19 -21.41
N MET A 533 8.70 19.24 -21.86
CA MET A 533 7.67 18.61 -21.03
C MET A 533 8.26 17.70 -19.95
N ALA A 534 9.30 16.93 -20.26
CA ALA A 534 10.03 16.11 -19.29
C ALA A 534 10.62 16.96 -18.15
N GLN A 535 11.19 18.13 -18.46
CA GLN A 535 11.71 19.06 -17.45
C GLN A 535 10.61 19.55 -16.50
N ARG A 536 9.43 19.89 -17.03
CA ARG A 536 8.28 20.35 -16.24
C ARG A 536 7.73 19.23 -15.36
N SER A 537 7.48 18.04 -15.92
CA SER A 537 7.01 16.88 -15.17
C SER A 537 7.97 16.52 -14.02
N ARG A 538 9.27 16.44 -14.31
CA ARG A 538 10.31 16.16 -13.31
C ARG A 538 10.35 17.23 -12.21
N ALA A 539 10.25 18.51 -12.55
CA ALA A 539 10.28 19.59 -11.56
C ALA A 539 9.14 19.48 -10.54
N ILE A 540 7.92 19.21 -11.02
CA ILE A 540 6.73 19.05 -10.18
C ILE A 540 6.85 17.82 -9.27
N LEU A 541 7.30 16.70 -9.84
CA LEU A 541 7.52 15.47 -9.07
C LEU A 541 8.63 15.63 -8.04
N GLN A 542 9.68 16.40 -8.37
CA GLN A 542 10.76 16.73 -7.45
C GLN A 542 10.25 17.56 -6.28
N GLU A 543 9.44 18.59 -6.53
CA GLU A 543 8.78 19.38 -5.49
C GLU A 543 7.92 18.50 -4.58
N ALA A 544 7.14 17.58 -5.17
CA ALA A 544 6.33 16.62 -4.42
C ALA A 544 7.19 15.72 -3.51
N VAL A 545 8.31 15.20 -4.01
CA VAL A 545 9.26 14.41 -3.19
C VAL A 545 9.84 15.26 -2.06
N CYS A 546 10.31 16.48 -2.36
CA CYS A 546 10.87 17.37 -1.35
C CYS A 546 9.87 17.67 -0.23
N ALA A 547 8.64 18.00 -0.59
CA ALA A 547 7.55 18.26 0.36
C ALA A 547 7.23 17.03 1.22
N ARG A 548 7.11 15.85 0.61
CA ARG A 548 6.77 14.60 1.32
C ARG A 548 7.92 14.07 2.17
N ALA A 549 9.16 14.32 1.76
CA ALA A 549 10.37 13.90 2.48
C ALA A 549 10.86 14.92 3.53
N GLY A 550 10.32 16.15 3.53
CA GLY A 550 10.77 17.23 4.41
C GLY A 550 12.19 17.72 4.11
N VAL A 551 12.61 17.69 2.84
CA VAL A 551 13.93 18.14 2.39
C VAL A 551 13.84 19.42 1.54
N PRO A 552 14.90 20.25 1.47
CA PRO A 552 14.88 21.49 0.69
C PRO A 552 14.57 21.28 -0.80
N GLU A 553 13.81 22.19 -1.42
CA GLU A 553 13.42 22.14 -2.84
C GLU A 553 14.61 22.17 -3.80
N ASP A 554 15.73 22.80 -3.39
CA ASP A 554 16.97 22.90 -4.16
C ASP A 554 17.84 21.63 -4.11
N THR A 555 17.34 20.54 -3.49
CA THR A 555 18.05 19.27 -3.41
C THR A 555 18.36 18.74 -4.83
N PRO A 556 19.61 18.34 -5.15
CA PRO A 556 19.98 17.89 -6.49
C PRO A 556 19.16 16.67 -6.96
N PRO A 557 18.74 16.60 -8.25
CA PRO A 557 17.91 15.51 -8.78
C PRO A 557 18.48 14.10 -8.56
N LEU A 558 19.81 13.95 -8.59
CA LEU A 558 20.50 12.69 -8.31
C LEU A 558 20.30 12.21 -6.87
N ARG A 559 20.23 13.13 -5.89
CA ARG A 559 19.88 12.78 -4.51
C ARG A 559 18.39 12.46 -4.39
N ILE A 560 17.55 13.19 -5.11
CA ILE A 560 16.10 12.97 -5.13
C ILE A 560 15.73 11.63 -5.78
N THR A 561 16.48 11.14 -6.77
CA THR A 561 16.22 9.81 -7.35
C THR A 561 16.31 8.69 -6.29
N GLY A 562 17.18 8.87 -5.29
CA GLY A 562 17.28 7.99 -4.11
C GLY A 562 16.16 8.16 -3.08
N TYR A 563 15.26 9.15 -3.23
CA TYR A 563 14.09 9.38 -2.37
C TYR A 563 12.77 9.25 -3.13
N ALA A 564 12.76 9.48 -4.44
CA ALA A 564 11.58 9.52 -5.29
C ALA A 564 10.78 8.23 -5.19
N HIS A 565 11.47 7.11 -5.05
CA HIS A 565 10.86 5.80 -4.93
C HIS A 565 10.11 5.57 -3.61
N THR A 566 10.52 6.25 -2.55
CA THR A 566 9.83 6.24 -1.25
C THR A 566 8.59 7.13 -1.25
N TYR A 567 8.63 8.25 -1.97
CA TYR A 567 7.66 9.33 -1.81
C TYR A 567 6.73 9.56 -2.99
N LEU A 568 6.99 8.96 -4.16
CA LEU A 568 6.10 9.02 -5.33
C LEU A 568 5.20 7.78 -5.40
N SER A 569 3.96 7.95 -5.89
CA SER A 569 3.08 6.85 -6.29
C SER A 569 3.66 6.06 -7.47
N ALA A 570 3.06 4.92 -7.82
CA ALA A 570 3.46 4.14 -8.99
C ALA A 570 3.40 4.98 -10.29
N ASP A 571 2.28 5.66 -10.54
CA ASP A 571 2.10 6.55 -11.69
C ASP A 571 3.10 7.73 -11.70
N GLU A 572 3.33 8.34 -10.54
CA GLU A 572 4.30 9.43 -10.40
C GLU A 572 5.73 8.95 -10.64
N MET A 573 6.06 7.73 -10.24
CA MET A 573 7.36 7.12 -10.49
C MET A 573 7.54 6.76 -11.96
N ASP A 574 6.52 6.18 -12.61
CA ASP A 574 6.57 5.90 -14.06
C ASP A 574 6.83 7.19 -14.85
N ALA A 575 6.09 8.26 -14.52
CA ALA A 575 6.30 9.59 -15.09
C ALA A 575 7.70 10.15 -14.80
N TRP A 576 8.22 9.95 -13.58
CA TRP A 576 9.58 10.36 -13.21
C TRP A 576 10.63 9.64 -14.05
N LEU A 577 10.53 8.32 -14.18
CA LEU A 577 11.48 7.50 -14.93
C LEU A 577 11.46 7.84 -16.42
N TYR A 578 10.27 7.98 -17.01
CA TYR A 578 10.13 8.36 -18.41
C TYR A 578 10.73 9.75 -18.67
N ALA A 579 10.46 10.72 -17.79
CA ALA A 579 11.08 12.04 -17.90
C ALA A 579 12.62 11.96 -17.81
N MET A 580 13.17 11.13 -16.94
CA MET A 580 14.61 10.93 -16.83
C MET A 580 15.22 10.27 -18.07
N GLU A 581 14.52 9.33 -18.71
CA GLU A 581 14.92 8.70 -19.96
C GLU A 581 15.00 9.71 -21.10
N VAL A 582 13.96 10.54 -21.29
CA VAL A 582 13.93 11.58 -22.34
C VAL A 582 15.04 12.62 -22.13
N LEU A 583 15.36 12.94 -20.88
CA LEU A 583 16.41 13.90 -20.51
C LEU A 583 17.82 13.32 -20.59
N ALA A 584 17.97 12.00 -20.69
CA ALA A 584 19.28 11.40 -20.82
C ALA A 584 19.93 11.81 -22.15
N PRO A 585 21.26 12.09 -22.16
CA PRO A 585 21.97 12.33 -23.40
C PRO A 585 21.86 11.09 -24.30
N PRO A 586 21.71 11.26 -25.63
CA PRO A 586 21.65 10.12 -26.54
C PRO A 586 22.91 9.27 -26.36
N VAL A 587 22.70 7.99 -26.06
CA VAL A 587 23.80 7.02 -25.96
C VAL A 587 24.44 6.96 -27.35
N SER A 588 25.65 7.52 -27.48
CA SER A 588 26.43 7.31 -28.71
C SER A 588 26.64 5.81 -28.87
N PRO A 589 26.36 5.21 -30.04
CA PRO A 589 26.68 3.82 -30.28
C PRO A 589 28.17 3.64 -29.99
N LEU A 590 28.49 2.70 -29.09
CA LEU A 590 29.86 2.32 -28.77
C LEU A 590 30.58 2.02 -30.09
N VAL A 591 31.46 2.94 -30.51
CA VAL A 591 32.38 2.69 -31.62
C VAL A 591 33.21 1.48 -31.18
N PRO A 592 33.16 0.34 -31.90
CA PRO A 592 33.95 -0.81 -31.52
C PRO A 592 35.42 -0.39 -31.52
N SER A 593 36.06 -0.51 -30.36
CA SER A 593 37.48 -0.22 -30.22
C SER A 593 38.24 -1.12 -31.20
N THR A 594 38.90 -0.50 -32.16
CA THR A 594 39.88 -1.18 -33.01
C THR A 594 40.89 -1.91 -32.12
N PRO A 595 41.17 -3.20 -32.37
CA PRO A 595 42.13 -3.94 -31.56
C PRO A 595 43.49 -3.25 -31.68
N ASN A 596 44.04 -2.88 -30.53
CA ASN A 596 45.34 -2.24 -30.43
C ASN A 596 46.41 -3.22 -30.94
N PRO A 597 47.18 -2.92 -32.00
CA PRO A 597 48.26 -3.78 -32.44
C PRO A 597 49.49 -3.48 -31.58
N ARG A 598 49.76 -4.33 -30.60
CA ARG A 598 51.12 -4.65 -30.09
C ARG A 598 51.11 -5.83 -29.14
#